data_AF-A0A3B8KTP5-F1
#
_entry.id   AF-A0A3B8KTP5-F1
#
_cell.length_a   1.000
_cell.length_b   1.000
_cell.length_c   1.000
_cell.angle_alpha   90.00
_cell.angle_beta   90.00
_cell.angle_gamma   90.00
#
_symmetry.space_group_name_H-M   'P 1'
#
loop_
_entity.id
_entity.type
_entity.pdbx_description
1 polymer ?
#
loop_
_entity_poly.entity_id
_entity_poly.type
_entity_poly.pdbx_seq_one_letter_code
_entity_poly.pdbx_strand_id
1 'polypeptide(L)'
;KPSNIMIDVTGKPVVMDFGLAKHLDEQSLSIDGKLLGTPAYMSPEQAKGESRIVDTASDIYSLGVVLYELLTGELPFRGTTQMVLGQVIHDDPPNPRKLRGDIPQDLETITMKCLAKEPHHRYLKVEELILDLTRWLDGSPISARPAGRVERTWRWAKRKPKLAALTLLVMLGLVLDSSLLAWALHEREGNENGIRREKARQAEQDSVDPELHELMKAWPSLPSGIKEDIHRRAKQSLSRPSIAKPPSTKKSRTR
;
A
#
# COMPACT_ATOMS: atom_id res chain seq x y z
N LYS A 1 -2.70 20.37 29.56
CA LYS A 1 -1.42 21.04 29.21
C LYS A 1 -0.40 20.88 30.33
N PRO A 2 0.91 20.79 30.05
CA PRO A 2 1.95 20.53 31.05
C PRO A 2 2.04 21.59 32.15
N SER A 3 1.76 22.86 31.84
CA SER A 3 1.76 23.94 32.85
C SER A 3 0.77 23.74 34.00
N ASN A 4 -0.20 22.82 33.83
CA ASN A 4 -1.20 22.49 34.85
C ASN A 4 -0.82 21.23 35.64
N ILE A 5 0.37 20.67 35.40
CA ILE A 5 0.92 19.49 36.08
C ILE A 5 2.21 19.93 36.79
N MET A 6 2.23 19.86 38.12
CA MET A 6 3.43 20.07 38.92
C MET A 6 4.00 18.76 39.41
N ILE A 7 5.31 18.72 39.59
CA ILE A 7 6.01 17.61 40.24
C ILE A 7 6.26 18.01 41.68
N ASP A 8 5.78 17.20 42.63
CA ASP A 8 6.01 17.45 44.05
C ASP A 8 7.47 17.08 44.46
N VAL A 9 7.80 17.33 45.72
CA VAL A 9 9.15 17.04 46.27
C VAL A 9 9.52 15.55 46.25
N THR A 10 8.54 14.66 46.06
CA THR A 10 8.74 13.21 45.95
C THR A 10 8.87 12.74 44.51
N GLY A 11 8.74 13.64 43.53
CA GLY A 11 8.75 13.31 42.11
C GLY A 11 7.37 12.92 41.56
N LYS A 12 6.29 13.07 42.34
CA LYS A 12 4.95 12.67 41.90
C LYS A 12 4.24 13.81 41.16
N PRO A 13 3.63 13.55 39.99
CA PRO A 13 2.86 14.56 39.27
C PRO A 13 1.51 14.83 39.96
N VAL A 14 1.14 16.11 40.05
CA VAL A 14 -0.10 16.63 40.64
C VAL A 14 -0.73 17.64 39.69
N VAL A 15 -2.03 17.52 39.43
CA VAL A 15 -2.79 18.45 38.59
C VAL A 15 -3.26 19.63 39.45
N MET A 16 -3.00 20.86 39.01
CA MET A 16 -3.18 22.06 39.83
C MET A 16 -4.34 22.98 39.44
N ASP A 17 -4.82 22.86 38.21
CA ASP A 17 -5.74 23.85 37.63
C ASP A 17 -7.01 23.16 37.11
N PHE A 18 -8.04 23.20 37.95
CA PHE A 18 -9.40 22.77 37.64
C PHE A 18 -10.28 23.95 37.17
N GLY A 19 -9.71 25.16 37.03
CA GLY A 19 -10.44 26.43 36.89
C GLY A 19 -11.09 26.70 35.53
N LEU A 20 -10.79 25.89 34.51
CA LEU A 20 -11.33 26.05 33.16
C LEU A 20 -12.55 25.14 32.87
N ALA A 21 -13.00 24.36 33.86
CA ALA A 21 -14.03 23.33 33.67
C ALA A 21 -15.46 23.84 33.36
N LYS A 22 -15.70 25.17 33.34
CA LYS A 22 -17.06 25.73 33.21
C LYS A 22 -17.26 26.95 32.32
N HIS A 23 -16.22 27.52 31.69
CA HIS A 23 -16.32 28.81 30.99
C HIS A 23 -15.99 28.74 29.49
N LEU A 24 -16.11 27.58 28.85
CA LEU A 24 -15.93 27.45 27.39
C LEU A 24 -17.17 27.85 26.57
N ASP A 25 -18.26 28.27 27.22
CA ASP A 25 -19.56 28.40 26.54
C ASP A 25 -19.81 29.75 25.85
N GLU A 26 -19.07 30.84 26.14
CA GLU A 26 -19.47 32.17 25.59
C GLU A 26 -18.37 33.12 25.07
N GLN A 27 -17.06 32.87 25.20
CA GLN A 27 -16.05 33.89 24.81
C GLN A 27 -14.74 33.40 24.17
N SER A 28 -14.77 32.42 23.26
CA SER A 28 -13.54 31.92 22.61
C SER A 28 -13.11 32.66 21.33
N LEU A 29 -13.75 33.79 20.98
CA LEU A 29 -13.36 34.64 19.85
C LEU A 29 -13.23 36.10 20.29
N SER A 30 -12.14 36.45 20.98
CA SER A 30 -11.72 37.85 21.05
C SER A 30 -10.90 38.19 19.80
N ILE A 31 -11.21 39.34 19.22
CA ILE A 31 -10.66 39.89 17.97
C ILE A 31 -9.14 40.21 18.10
N ASP A 32 -8.60 40.16 19.33
CA ASP A 32 -7.21 40.53 19.65
C ASP A 32 -6.24 39.34 19.82
N GLY A 33 -6.63 38.11 19.44
CA GLY A 33 -5.68 36.99 19.30
C GLY A 33 -5.10 36.43 20.61
N LYS A 34 -5.51 36.94 21.78
CA LYS A 34 -5.21 36.32 23.08
C LYS A 34 -6.24 35.23 23.37
N LEU A 35 -6.04 34.07 22.74
CA LEU A 35 -6.74 32.85 23.09
C LEU A 35 -6.44 32.51 24.56
N LEU A 36 -7.46 32.49 25.42
CA LEU A 36 -7.33 32.02 26.80
C LEU A 36 -7.30 30.49 26.79
N GLY A 37 -6.14 29.94 26.44
CA GLY A 37 -5.91 28.50 26.26
C GLY A 37 -4.74 28.27 25.30
N THR A 38 -3.99 27.18 25.48
CA THR A 38 -2.90 26.83 24.55
C THR A 38 -3.49 25.94 23.46
N PRO A 39 -3.80 26.47 22.25
CA PRO A 39 -4.57 25.75 21.21
C PRO A 39 -3.93 24.42 20.79
N ALA A 40 -2.63 24.25 21.01
CA ALA A 40 -1.91 23.01 20.73
C ALA A 40 -2.42 21.79 21.52
N TYR A 41 -3.09 21.97 22.66
CA TYR A 41 -3.63 20.87 23.46
C TYR A 41 -5.14 20.68 23.32
N MET A 42 -5.83 21.50 22.51
CA MET A 42 -7.26 21.38 22.28
C MET A 42 -7.57 20.11 21.47
N SER A 43 -8.66 19.44 21.82
CA SER A 43 -9.20 18.36 21.01
C SER A 43 -9.83 18.88 19.70
N PRO A 44 -10.00 18.03 18.67
CA PRO A 44 -10.64 18.45 17.41
C PRO A 44 -12.05 18.99 17.59
N GLU A 45 -12.84 18.40 18.48
CA GLU A 45 -14.19 18.85 18.82
C GLU A 45 -14.18 20.22 19.53
N GLN A 46 -13.23 20.45 20.44
CA GLN A 46 -13.03 21.77 21.06
C GLN A 46 -12.59 22.82 20.03
N ALA A 47 -11.69 22.47 19.12
CA ALA A 47 -11.21 23.36 18.07
C ALA A 47 -12.32 23.75 17.06
N LYS A 48 -13.32 22.89 16.86
CA LYS A 48 -14.51 23.18 16.03
C LYS A 48 -15.59 23.98 16.76
N GLY A 49 -15.45 24.21 18.07
CA GLY A 49 -16.48 24.87 18.88
C GLY A 49 -17.67 23.94 19.22
N GLU A 50 -17.48 22.63 19.18
CA GLU A 50 -18.51 21.63 19.55
C GLU A 50 -18.58 21.47 21.09
N SER A 51 -18.72 22.59 21.81
CA SER A 51 -18.55 22.71 23.27
C SER A 51 -19.51 21.84 24.11
N ARG A 52 -20.65 21.41 23.53
CA ARG A 52 -21.63 20.53 24.19
C ARG A 52 -21.17 19.07 24.30
N ILE A 53 -20.06 18.70 23.67
CA ILE A 53 -19.49 17.33 23.65
C ILE A 53 -18.09 17.32 24.30
N VAL A 54 -17.79 18.28 25.19
CA VAL A 54 -16.54 18.31 25.95
C VAL A 54 -16.65 17.33 27.11
N ASP A 55 -16.37 16.07 26.79
CA ASP A 55 -16.42 14.91 27.67
C ASP A 55 -14.99 14.36 27.90
N THR A 56 -14.90 13.28 28.64
CA THR A 56 -13.74 12.40 28.88
C THR A 56 -12.82 12.20 27.66
N ALA A 57 -13.40 12.11 26.46
CA ALA A 57 -12.62 11.93 25.23
C ALA A 57 -11.70 13.13 24.93
N SER A 58 -12.16 14.36 25.17
CA SER A 58 -11.35 15.57 24.98
C SER A 58 -10.15 15.59 25.93
N ASP A 59 -10.35 15.19 27.18
CA ASP A 59 -9.27 15.08 28.17
C ASP A 59 -8.24 14.02 27.75
N ILE A 60 -8.70 12.86 27.27
CA ILE A 60 -7.82 11.80 26.72
C ILE A 60 -6.99 12.32 25.55
N TYR A 61 -7.57 13.14 24.67
CA TYR A 61 -6.82 13.75 23.57
C TYR A 61 -5.74 14.70 24.10
N SER A 62 -6.10 15.59 25.03
CA SER A 62 -5.17 16.57 25.59
C SER A 62 -4.01 15.89 26.34
N LEU A 63 -4.29 14.79 27.04
CA LEU A 63 -3.29 13.94 27.69
C LEU A 63 -2.42 13.23 26.65
N GLY A 64 -3.00 12.80 25.53
CA GLY A 64 -2.26 12.29 24.37
C GLY A 64 -1.27 13.29 23.81
N VAL A 65 -1.62 14.58 23.74
CA VAL A 65 -0.70 15.65 23.31
C VAL A 65 0.45 15.81 24.32
N VAL A 66 0.16 15.77 25.61
CA VAL A 66 1.20 15.80 26.66
C VAL A 66 2.13 14.60 26.54
N LEU A 67 1.59 13.39 26.39
CA LEU A 67 2.38 12.17 26.22
C LEU A 67 3.26 12.26 24.97
N TYR A 68 2.71 12.74 23.85
CA TYR A 68 3.48 12.98 22.63
C TYR A 68 4.67 13.90 22.86
N GLU A 69 4.44 15.03 23.54
CA GLU A 69 5.47 16.02 23.86
C GLU A 69 6.54 15.45 24.79
N LEU A 70 6.17 14.66 25.80
CA LEU A 70 7.13 13.98 26.67
C LEU A 70 7.99 12.97 25.90
N LEU A 71 7.39 12.24 24.95
CA LEU A 71 8.10 11.23 24.16
C LEU A 71 9.00 11.82 23.09
N THR A 72 8.61 12.96 22.49
CA THR A 72 9.30 13.52 21.32
C THR A 72 10.10 14.78 21.64
N GLY A 73 9.76 15.49 22.72
CA GLY A 73 10.21 16.86 23.02
C GLY A 73 9.51 17.93 22.19
N GLU A 74 8.52 17.56 21.37
CA GLU A 74 7.86 18.45 20.41
C GLU A 74 6.34 18.32 20.49
N LEU A 75 5.62 19.39 20.14
CA LEU A 75 4.17 19.31 19.95
C LEU A 75 3.83 18.60 18.63
N PRO A 76 2.70 17.86 18.55
CA PRO A 76 2.27 17.21 17.30
C PRO A 76 2.06 18.20 16.14
N PHE A 77 1.63 19.42 16.47
CA PHE A 77 1.30 20.48 15.52
C PHE A 77 1.92 21.80 15.95
N ARG A 78 2.35 22.61 14.98
CA ARG A 78 3.12 23.85 15.19
C ARG A 78 2.73 24.89 14.15
N GLY A 79 2.82 26.16 14.53
CA GLY A 79 2.54 27.30 13.67
C GLY A 79 1.79 28.40 14.41
N THR A 80 1.15 29.29 13.66
CA THR A 80 0.22 30.27 14.24
C THR A 80 -1.00 29.56 14.85
N THR A 81 -1.71 30.23 15.75
CA THR A 81 -2.93 29.69 16.37
C THR A 81 -3.92 29.14 15.33
N GLN A 82 -4.17 29.88 14.25
CA GLN A 82 -5.09 29.42 13.20
C GLN A 82 -4.56 28.20 12.44
N MET A 83 -3.25 28.14 12.16
CA MET A 83 -2.64 26.96 11.53
C MET A 83 -2.79 25.74 12.42
N VAL A 84 -2.46 25.86 13.72
CA VAL A 84 -2.55 24.77 14.68
C VAL A 84 -3.99 24.28 14.81
N LEU A 85 -4.98 25.18 14.91
CA LEU A 85 -6.39 24.78 14.93
C LEU A 85 -6.78 24.01 13.66
N GLY A 86 -6.38 24.48 12.49
CA GLY A 86 -6.61 23.76 11.23
C GLY A 86 -5.97 22.36 11.21
N GLN A 87 -4.72 22.24 11.68
CA GLN A 87 -4.01 20.96 11.79
C GLN A 87 -4.67 20.02 12.80
N VAL A 88 -5.08 20.54 13.96
CA VAL A 88 -5.82 19.78 14.98
C VAL A 88 -7.13 19.23 14.40
N ILE A 89 -7.82 19.98 13.56
CA ILE A 89 -9.09 19.51 12.97
C ILE A 89 -8.86 18.53 11.81
N HIS A 90 -7.86 18.78 10.95
CA HIS A 90 -7.78 18.11 9.64
C HIS A 90 -6.59 17.15 9.49
N ASP A 91 -5.45 17.44 10.09
CA ASP A 91 -4.20 16.72 9.82
C ASP A 91 -3.95 15.60 10.84
N ASP A 92 -3.47 14.45 10.39
CA ASP A 92 -3.06 13.38 11.31
C ASP A 92 -1.75 13.76 12.03
N PRO A 93 -1.62 13.45 13.33
CA PRO A 93 -0.41 13.73 14.07
C PRO A 93 0.77 12.96 13.47
N PRO A 94 1.96 13.57 13.36
CA PRO A 94 3.16 12.86 12.90
C PRO A 94 3.45 11.70 13.83
N ASN A 95 3.83 10.53 13.29
CA ASN A 95 4.15 9.38 14.14
C ASN A 95 5.38 9.70 15.04
N PRO A 96 5.30 9.52 16.38
CA PRO A 96 6.40 9.79 17.30
C PRO A 96 7.71 9.10 16.91
N ARG A 97 7.64 7.85 16.44
CA ARG A 97 8.81 7.07 16.02
C ARG A 97 9.49 7.56 14.75
N LYS A 98 8.83 8.41 13.95
CA LYS A 98 9.48 9.10 12.83
C LYS A 98 10.39 10.23 13.30
N LEU A 99 10.09 10.83 14.46
CA LEU A 99 10.92 11.86 15.08
C LEU A 99 12.01 11.22 15.95
N ARG A 100 11.66 10.16 16.67
CA ARG A 100 12.56 9.49 17.62
C ARG A 100 12.37 7.96 17.56
N GLY A 101 13.26 7.27 16.86
CA GLY A 101 13.11 5.84 16.50
C GLY A 101 13.19 4.87 17.68
N ASP A 102 13.81 5.28 18.78
CA ASP A 102 13.96 4.54 20.05
C ASP A 102 12.68 4.51 20.90
N ILE A 103 11.63 5.28 20.53
CA ILE A 103 10.34 5.19 21.23
C ILE A 103 9.76 3.77 21.08
N PRO A 104 9.38 3.11 22.19
CA PRO A 104 8.73 1.80 22.15
C PRO A 104 7.43 1.81 21.33
N GLN A 105 7.21 0.74 20.56
CA GLN A 105 6.04 0.61 19.69
C GLN A 105 4.71 0.66 20.45
N ASP A 106 4.67 0.14 21.67
CA ASP A 106 3.47 0.15 22.51
C ASP A 106 3.11 1.56 22.96
N LEU A 107 4.10 2.37 23.37
CA LEU A 107 3.89 3.78 23.68
C LEU A 107 3.47 4.59 22.47
N GLU A 108 4.05 4.33 21.30
CA GLU A 108 3.58 4.92 20.04
C GLU A 108 2.09 4.61 19.83
N THR A 109 1.71 3.34 20.02
CA THR A 109 0.34 2.87 19.80
C THR A 109 -0.65 3.52 20.76
N ILE A 110 -0.33 3.59 22.05
CA ILE A 110 -1.15 4.27 23.06
C ILE A 110 -1.30 5.75 22.71
N THR A 111 -0.18 6.44 22.45
CA THR A 111 -0.16 7.88 22.11
C THR A 111 -1.00 8.18 20.88
N MET A 112 -0.84 7.39 19.82
CA MET A 112 -1.57 7.59 18.56
C MET A 112 -3.06 7.27 18.71
N LYS A 113 -3.44 6.36 19.62
CA LYS A 113 -4.85 6.10 19.95
C LYS A 113 -5.48 7.29 20.69
N CYS A 114 -4.78 7.90 21.64
CA CYS A 114 -5.25 9.11 22.31
C CYS A 114 -5.45 10.28 21.33
N LEU A 115 -4.57 10.42 20.34
CA LEU A 115 -4.61 11.51 19.35
C LEU A 115 -5.55 11.24 18.15
N ALA A 116 -6.40 10.21 18.22
CA ALA A 116 -7.37 9.95 17.18
C ALA A 116 -8.38 11.09 17.05
N LYS A 117 -8.65 11.54 15.82
CA LYS A 117 -9.52 12.70 15.58
C LYS A 117 -10.95 12.45 16.05
N GLU A 118 -11.50 11.31 15.68
CA GLU A 118 -12.83 10.90 16.09
C GLU A 118 -12.82 10.41 17.55
N PRO A 119 -13.69 10.93 18.45
CA PRO A 119 -13.75 10.54 19.85
C PRO A 119 -13.87 9.03 20.08
N HIS A 120 -14.71 8.36 19.30
CA HIS A 120 -14.96 6.92 19.42
C HIS A 120 -13.79 6.03 18.98
N HIS A 121 -12.76 6.59 18.33
CA HIS A 121 -11.51 5.88 18.03
C HIS A 121 -10.45 6.01 19.13
N ARG A 122 -10.70 6.87 20.13
CA ARG A 122 -9.87 6.99 21.33
C ARG A 122 -10.26 5.91 22.33
N TYR A 123 -9.67 5.95 23.52
CA TYR A 123 -10.17 5.18 24.65
C TYR A 123 -11.56 5.69 25.04
N LEU A 124 -12.52 4.79 25.23
CA LEU A 124 -13.88 5.17 25.61
C LEU A 124 -13.92 5.65 27.06
N LYS A 125 -13.03 5.10 27.90
CA LYS A 125 -12.91 5.45 29.30
C LYS A 125 -11.45 5.62 29.69
N VAL A 126 -11.18 6.44 30.70
CA VAL A 126 -9.82 6.72 31.18
C VAL A 126 -9.17 5.46 31.77
N GLU A 127 -9.97 4.58 32.38
CA GLU A 127 -9.48 3.33 32.96
C GLU A 127 -8.83 2.41 31.92
N GLU A 128 -9.30 2.44 30.67
CA GLU A 128 -8.68 1.67 29.58
C GLU A 128 -7.30 2.21 29.21
N LEU A 129 -7.12 3.54 29.23
CA LEU A 129 -5.83 4.18 29.01
C LEU A 129 -4.87 3.87 30.16
N ILE A 130 -5.34 3.99 31.40
CA ILE A 130 -4.56 3.63 32.59
C ILE A 130 -4.11 2.17 32.50
N LEU A 131 -5.02 1.25 32.14
CA LEU A 131 -4.71 -0.17 32.03
C LEU A 131 -3.63 -0.45 30.98
N ASP A 132 -3.68 0.18 29.82
CA ASP A 132 -2.66 0.00 28.78
C ASP A 132 -1.30 0.61 29.19
N LEU A 133 -1.29 1.76 29.87
CA LEU A 133 -0.06 2.35 30.41
C LEU A 133 0.56 1.48 31.51
N THR A 134 -0.27 0.94 32.42
CA THR A 134 0.19 0.00 33.45
C THR A 134 0.73 -1.28 32.84
N ARG A 135 0.03 -1.88 31.86
CA ARG A 135 0.53 -3.05 31.13
C ARG A 135 1.89 -2.79 30.49
N TRP A 136 2.05 -1.63 29.85
CA TRP A 136 3.33 -1.24 29.28
C TRP A 136 4.43 -1.12 30.35
N LEU A 137 4.15 -0.47 31.49
CA LEU A 137 5.10 -0.37 32.62
C LEU A 137 5.49 -1.75 33.18
N ASP A 138 4.53 -2.68 33.21
CA ASP A 138 4.73 -4.06 33.69
C ASP A 138 5.34 -5.00 32.63
N GLY A 139 5.65 -4.50 31.43
CA GLY A 139 6.14 -5.32 30.31
C GLY A 139 5.12 -6.31 29.74
N SER A 140 3.84 -6.13 30.05
CA SER A 140 2.73 -6.96 29.57
C SER A 140 2.15 -6.44 28.25
N PRO A 141 1.58 -7.30 27.39
CA PRO A 141 0.98 -6.88 26.13
C PRO A 141 -0.17 -5.89 26.34
N ILE A 142 -0.15 -4.77 25.61
CA ILE A 142 -1.22 -3.76 25.63
C ILE A 142 -2.48 -4.23 24.87
N SER A 143 -3.64 -3.66 25.22
CA SER A 143 -4.92 -3.90 24.52
C SER A 143 -4.98 -3.16 23.19
N ALA A 144 -4.50 -1.92 23.16
CA ALA A 144 -4.54 -1.11 21.95
C ALA A 144 -3.79 -1.77 20.79
N ARG A 145 -4.42 -1.74 19.61
CA ARG A 145 -3.85 -2.25 18.36
C ARG A 145 -3.38 -1.08 17.51
N PRO A 146 -2.21 -1.18 16.87
CA PRO A 146 -1.77 -0.16 15.93
C PRO A 146 -2.73 -0.10 14.74
N ALA A 147 -3.10 1.10 14.31
CA ALA A 147 -3.91 1.29 13.10
C ALA A 147 -3.22 0.60 11.91
N GLY A 148 -3.95 -0.28 11.22
CA GLY A 148 -3.43 -1.09 10.12
C GLY A 148 -3.00 -0.22 8.93
N ARG A 149 -2.10 -0.73 8.07
CA ARG A 149 -1.64 0.00 6.87
C ARG A 149 -2.81 0.43 5.97
N VAL A 150 -3.79 -0.47 5.78
CA VAL A 150 -5.01 -0.24 4.99
C VAL A 150 -5.86 0.87 5.61
N GLU A 151 -6.04 0.85 6.92
CA GLU A 151 -6.81 1.86 7.65
C GLU A 151 -6.15 3.24 7.55
N ARG A 152 -4.82 3.31 7.66
CA ARG A 152 -4.06 4.55 7.46
C ARG A 152 -4.24 5.10 6.04
N THR A 153 -4.11 4.25 5.02
CA THR A 153 -4.31 4.66 3.62
C THR A 153 -5.74 5.11 3.33
N TRP A 154 -6.74 4.43 3.91
CA TRP A 154 -8.14 4.79 3.75
C TRP A 154 -8.48 6.12 4.43
N ARG A 155 -8.01 6.33 5.68
CA ARG A 155 -8.17 7.61 6.39
C ARG A 155 -7.52 8.76 5.62
N TRP A 156 -6.31 8.55 5.09
CA TRP A 156 -5.64 9.52 4.23
C TRP A 156 -6.45 9.83 2.96
N ALA A 157 -6.96 8.79 2.29
CA ALA A 157 -7.73 8.94 1.06
C ALA A 157 -9.05 9.71 1.29
N LYS A 158 -9.74 9.44 2.40
CA LYS A 158 -10.96 10.16 2.80
C LYS A 158 -10.71 11.64 3.06
N ARG A 159 -9.53 12.00 3.58
CA ARG A 159 -9.18 13.39 3.93
C ARG A 159 -8.57 14.19 2.79
N LYS A 160 -7.85 13.55 1.85
CA LYS A 160 -7.26 14.22 0.68
C LYS A 160 -7.74 13.59 -0.63
N PRO A 161 -9.04 13.74 -0.99
CA PRO A 161 -9.64 13.04 -2.12
C PRO A 161 -8.99 13.37 -3.47
N LYS A 162 -8.55 14.61 -3.68
CA LYS A 162 -7.87 15.04 -4.92
C LYS A 162 -6.52 14.33 -5.12
N LEU A 163 -5.72 14.26 -4.06
CA LEU A 163 -4.42 13.58 -4.10
C LEU A 163 -4.61 12.05 -4.22
N ALA A 164 -5.60 11.49 -3.53
CA ALA A 164 -5.94 10.08 -3.65
C ALA A 164 -6.37 9.70 -5.07
N ALA A 165 -7.23 10.51 -5.70
CA ALA A 165 -7.64 10.33 -7.08
C ALA A 165 -6.44 10.42 -8.05
N LEU A 166 -5.56 11.40 -7.87
CA LEU A 166 -4.34 11.51 -8.66
C LEU A 166 -3.44 10.28 -8.51
N THR A 167 -3.21 9.80 -7.28
CA THR A 167 -2.40 8.60 -7.05
C THR A 167 -3.01 7.36 -7.70
N LEU A 168 -4.34 7.22 -7.66
CA LEU A 168 -5.04 6.12 -8.30
C LEU A 168 -4.90 6.17 -9.83
N LEU A 169 -5.04 7.36 -10.43
CA LEU A 169 -4.87 7.56 -11.87
C LEU A 169 -3.45 7.19 -12.33
N VAL A 170 -2.42 7.61 -11.58
CA VAL A 170 -1.03 7.26 -11.87
C VAL A 170 -0.82 5.74 -11.79
N MET A 171 -1.34 5.09 -10.75
CA MET A 171 -1.24 3.63 -10.60
C MET A 171 -1.95 2.87 -11.72
N LEU A 172 -3.15 3.31 -12.12
CA LEU A 172 -3.88 2.75 -13.25
C LEU A 172 -3.11 2.94 -14.56
N GLY A 173 -2.53 4.12 -14.78
CA GLY A 173 -1.68 4.39 -15.94
C GLY A 173 -0.50 3.44 -16.04
N LEU A 174 0.22 3.21 -14.93
CA LEU A 174 1.35 2.28 -14.88
C LEU A 174 0.92 0.82 -15.13
N VAL A 175 -0.25 0.40 -14.63
CA VAL A 175 -0.78 -0.95 -14.88
C VAL A 175 -1.19 -1.12 -16.33
N LEU A 176 -1.83 -0.11 -16.93
CA LEU A 176 -2.23 -0.14 -18.34
C LEU A 176 -1.01 -0.14 -19.25
N ASP A 177 0.00 0.68 -18.95
CA ASP A 177 1.26 0.73 -19.69
C ASP A 177 2.00 -0.61 -19.62
N SER A 178 2.16 -1.17 -18.42
CA SER A 178 2.74 -2.51 -18.21
C SER A 178 1.98 -3.60 -18.96
N SER A 179 0.65 -3.57 -18.92
CA SER A 179 -0.19 -4.54 -19.63
C SER A 179 -0.07 -4.40 -21.16
N LEU A 180 -0.01 -3.17 -21.67
CA LEU A 180 0.16 -2.90 -23.10
C LEU A 180 1.53 -3.34 -23.60
N LEU A 181 2.58 -3.10 -22.82
CA LEU A 181 3.94 -3.57 -23.10
C LEU A 181 3.99 -5.10 -23.10
N ALA A 182 3.39 -5.77 -22.11
CA ALA A 182 3.32 -7.22 -22.05
C ALA A 182 2.57 -7.80 -23.26
N TRP A 183 1.43 -7.22 -23.62
CA TRP A 183 0.65 -7.61 -24.80
C TRP A 183 1.45 -7.42 -26.09
N ALA A 184 2.12 -6.27 -26.26
CA ALA A 184 2.93 -5.98 -27.45
C ALA A 184 4.14 -6.93 -27.59
N LEU A 185 4.75 -7.35 -26.48
CA LEU A 185 5.82 -8.35 -26.50
C LEU A 185 5.29 -9.74 -26.87
N HIS A 186 4.13 -10.13 -26.33
CA HIS A 186 3.50 -11.41 -26.65
C HIS A 186 3.11 -11.53 -28.13
N GLU A 187 2.57 -10.44 -28.70
CA GLU A 187 2.18 -10.38 -30.11
C GLU A 187 3.39 -10.56 -31.05
N ARG A 188 4.56 -10.04 -30.66
CA ARG A 188 5.81 -10.23 -31.42
C ARG A 188 6.22 -11.70 -31.47
N GLU A 189 6.14 -12.41 -30.34
CA GLU A 189 6.44 -13.84 -30.29
C GLU A 189 5.45 -14.66 -31.13
N GLY A 190 4.16 -14.30 -31.09
CA GLY A 190 3.12 -14.93 -31.92
C GLY A 190 3.39 -14.79 -33.42
N ASN A 191 3.69 -13.57 -33.87
CA ASN A 191 3.95 -13.28 -35.28
C ASN A 191 5.22 -13.95 -35.81
N GLU A 192 6.30 -13.97 -35.02
CA GLU A 192 7.52 -14.71 -35.41
C GLU A 192 7.26 -16.21 -35.57
N ASN A 193 6.48 -16.80 -34.66
CA ASN A 193 6.14 -18.22 -34.72
C ASN A 193 5.26 -18.54 -35.94
N GLY A 194 4.34 -17.64 -36.31
CA GLY A 194 3.54 -17.75 -37.53
C GLY A 194 4.41 -17.75 -38.79
N ILE A 195 5.30 -16.76 -38.92
CA ILE A 195 6.21 -16.64 -40.08
C ILE A 195 7.14 -17.86 -40.18
N ARG A 196 7.67 -18.36 -39.04
CA ARG A 196 8.53 -19.55 -39.01
C ARG A 196 7.78 -20.81 -39.47
N ARG A 197 6.52 -20.97 -39.06
CA ARG A 197 5.68 -22.10 -39.50
C ARG A 197 5.39 -22.03 -40.98
N GLU A 198 5.10 -20.85 -41.52
CA GLU A 198 4.83 -20.69 -42.95
C GLU A 198 6.09 -20.97 -43.79
N LYS A 199 7.24 -20.43 -43.37
CA LYS A 199 8.53 -20.74 -44.00
C LYS A 199 8.87 -22.23 -43.93
N ALA A 200 8.52 -22.91 -42.83
CA ALA A 200 8.74 -24.35 -42.70
C ALA A 200 7.85 -25.16 -43.65
N ARG A 201 6.55 -24.80 -43.79
CA ARG A 201 5.65 -25.44 -44.76
C ARG A 201 6.09 -25.19 -46.19
N GLN A 202 6.54 -23.97 -46.50
CA GLN A 202 7.04 -23.64 -47.82
C GLN A 202 8.35 -24.40 -48.14
N ALA A 203 9.28 -24.50 -47.19
CA ALA A 203 10.48 -25.31 -47.35
C ALA A 203 10.17 -26.81 -47.50
N GLU A 204 9.15 -27.32 -46.79
CA GLU A 204 8.68 -28.70 -46.96
C GLU A 204 8.08 -28.91 -48.36
N GLN A 205 7.31 -27.95 -48.87
CA GLN A 205 6.71 -28.00 -50.20
C GLN A 205 7.73 -27.84 -51.33
N ASP A 206 8.74 -26.98 -51.14
CA ASP A 206 9.86 -26.78 -52.08
C ASP A 206 10.85 -27.95 -52.07
N SER A 207 10.88 -28.75 -51.00
CA SER A 207 11.71 -29.96 -50.90
C SER A 207 11.12 -31.18 -51.64
N VAL A 208 9.88 -31.07 -52.13
CA VAL A 208 9.30 -32.09 -53.00
C VAL A 208 9.99 -31.99 -54.36
N ASP A 209 10.78 -33.02 -54.69
CA ASP A 209 11.55 -33.12 -55.92
C ASP A 209 10.64 -32.85 -57.16
N PRO A 210 10.97 -31.87 -58.02
CA PRO A 210 10.17 -31.56 -59.20
C PRO A 210 9.89 -32.79 -60.08
N GLU A 211 10.81 -33.75 -60.13
CA GLU A 211 10.61 -35.02 -60.85
C GLU A 211 9.48 -35.86 -60.23
N LEU A 212 9.37 -35.92 -58.90
CA LEU A 212 8.30 -36.67 -58.22
C LEU A 212 6.93 -36.04 -58.44
N HIS A 213 6.86 -34.71 -58.47
CA HIS A 213 5.61 -34.00 -58.75
C HIS A 213 5.15 -34.21 -60.21
N GLU A 214 6.07 -34.22 -61.17
CA GLU A 214 5.76 -34.55 -62.57
C GLU A 214 5.40 -36.03 -62.77
N LEU A 215 6.09 -36.95 -62.09
CA LEU A 215 5.75 -38.37 -62.07
C LEU A 215 4.37 -38.63 -61.43
N MET A 216 4.01 -37.90 -60.36
CA MET A 216 2.68 -37.98 -59.75
C MET A 216 1.57 -37.50 -60.69
N LYS A 217 1.80 -36.43 -61.46
CA LYS A 217 0.83 -35.95 -62.47
C LYS A 217 0.67 -36.93 -63.63
N ALA A 218 1.76 -37.58 -64.06
CA ALA A 218 1.72 -38.60 -65.10
C ALA A 218 1.17 -39.95 -64.63
N TRP A 219 1.08 -40.20 -63.31
CA TRP A 219 0.65 -41.46 -62.71
C TRP A 219 -0.62 -42.09 -63.33
N PRO A 220 -1.69 -41.35 -63.64
CA PRO A 220 -2.90 -41.94 -64.22
C PRO A 220 -2.66 -42.57 -65.60
N SER A 221 -1.80 -41.98 -66.42
CA SER A 221 -1.56 -42.38 -67.81
C SER A 221 -0.43 -43.40 -67.99
N LEU A 222 0.26 -43.82 -66.92
CA LEU A 222 1.31 -44.82 -67.03
C LEU A 222 0.77 -46.26 -67.24
N PRO A 223 1.44 -47.08 -68.09
CA PRO A 223 1.17 -48.51 -68.24
C PRO A 223 1.33 -49.28 -66.92
N SER A 224 0.50 -50.32 -66.72
CA SER A 224 0.44 -51.11 -65.46
C SER A 224 1.78 -51.72 -65.04
N GLY A 225 2.58 -52.22 -65.99
CA GLY A 225 3.88 -52.83 -65.68
C GLY A 225 4.91 -51.85 -65.10
N ILE A 226 4.84 -50.56 -65.46
CA ILE A 226 5.74 -49.53 -64.90
C ILE A 226 5.29 -49.14 -63.49
N LYS A 227 3.98 -49.06 -63.24
CA LYS A 227 3.42 -48.80 -61.90
C LYS A 227 3.85 -49.87 -60.90
N GLU A 228 3.86 -51.13 -61.31
CA GLU A 228 4.29 -52.27 -60.49
C GLU A 228 5.77 -52.26 -60.16
N ASP A 229 6.64 -51.88 -61.12
CA ASP A 229 8.08 -51.80 -60.89
C ASP A 229 8.45 -50.63 -59.96
N ILE A 230 7.79 -49.48 -60.10
CA ILE A 230 7.91 -48.35 -59.17
C ILE A 230 7.47 -48.77 -57.76
N HIS A 231 6.32 -49.44 -57.64
CA HIS A 231 5.84 -49.96 -56.36
C HIS A 231 6.82 -50.93 -55.70
N ARG A 232 7.44 -51.81 -56.50
CA ARG A 232 8.43 -52.79 -56.03
C ARG A 232 9.70 -52.11 -55.50
N ARG A 233 10.22 -51.13 -56.22
CA ARG A 233 11.42 -50.36 -55.84
C ARG A 233 11.19 -49.51 -54.59
N ALA A 234 10.02 -48.87 -54.47
CA ALA A 234 9.67 -48.10 -53.27
C ALA A 234 9.59 -48.98 -52.01
N LYS A 235 9.03 -50.20 -52.13
CA LYS A 235 8.96 -51.18 -51.03
C LYS A 235 10.36 -51.63 -50.56
N GLN A 236 11.31 -51.73 -51.49
CA GLN A 236 12.70 -52.06 -51.17
C GLN A 236 13.47 -50.90 -50.54
N SER A 237 13.23 -49.64 -50.92
CA SER A 237 13.94 -48.49 -50.34
C SER A 237 13.48 -48.13 -48.93
N LEU A 238 12.18 -48.29 -48.62
CA LEU A 238 11.59 -48.11 -47.28
C LEU A 238 12.11 -49.11 -46.22
N SER A 239 12.85 -50.14 -46.64
CA SER A 239 13.46 -51.14 -45.75
C SER A 239 14.88 -50.77 -45.30
N ARG A 240 15.38 -49.57 -45.62
CA ARG A 240 16.70 -49.07 -45.16
C ARG A 240 16.54 -48.00 -44.06
N PRO A 241 17.26 -48.12 -42.91
CA PRO A 241 17.14 -47.15 -41.81
C PRO A 241 17.80 -45.81 -42.17
N SER A 242 17.05 -44.71 -42.01
CA SER A 242 17.52 -43.34 -42.22
C SER A 242 18.43 -42.88 -41.06
N ILE A 243 19.68 -42.55 -41.38
CA ILE A 243 20.67 -41.96 -40.46
C ILE A 243 20.64 -40.43 -40.66
N ALA A 244 20.11 -39.68 -39.69
CA ALA A 244 20.61 -38.39 -39.21
C ALA A 244 19.63 -37.76 -38.20
N LYS A 245 20.04 -37.67 -36.93
CA LYS A 245 19.39 -36.85 -35.88
C LYS A 245 20.13 -35.51 -35.80
N PRO A 246 19.46 -34.34 -35.71
CA PRO A 246 20.15 -33.08 -35.50
C PRO A 246 20.60 -32.93 -34.02
N PRO A 247 21.63 -32.11 -33.72
CA PRO A 247 22.19 -32.00 -32.39
C PRO A 247 21.26 -31.19 -31.47
N SER A 248 21.07 -31.67 -30.24
CA SER A 248 20.24 -31.01 -29.23
C SER A 248 21.01 -29.86 -28.56
N THR A 249 20.48 -28.65 -28.67
CA THR A 249 20.96 -27.49 -27.90
C THR A 249 20.44 -27.57 -26.47
N LYS A 250 21.33 -27.91 -25.52
CA LYS A 250 21.10 -27.80 -24.07
C LYS A 250 20.83 -26.33 -23.69
N LYS A 251 19.66 -26.03 -23.13
CA LYS A 251 19.45 -24.82 -22.31
C LYS A 251 19.88 -25.11 -20.88
N SER A 252 20.93 -24.43 -20.44
CA SER A 252 21.40 -24.40 -19.06
C SER A 252 20.35 -23.73 -18.17
N ARG A 253 19.98 -24.43 -17.10
CA ARG A 253 19.22 -23.92 -15.96
C ARG A 253 20.24 -23.30 -15.01
N THR A 254 20.31 -21.98 -14.93
CA THR A 254 21.04 -21.27 -13.86
C THR A 254 20.08 -20.97 -12.72
N ARG A 255 20.61 -21.20 -11.52
CA ARG A 255 20.09 -20.77 -10.21
C ARG A 255 19.92 -19.26 -10.13
#